data_AF-A0A7K2NND1-F1
#
_entry.id   AF-A0A7K2NND1-F1
#
_cell.length_a   1.000
_cell.length_b   1.000
_cell.length_c   1.000
_cell.angle_alpha   90.00
_cell.angle_beta   90.00
_cell.angle_gamma   90.00
#
_symmetry.space_group_name_H-M   'P 1'
#
loop_
_entity.id
_entity.type
_entity.pdbx_description
1 polymer ?
#
loop_
_entity_poly.entity_id
_entity_poly.type
_entity_poly.pdbx_seq_one_letter_code
_entity_poly.pdbx_strand_id
1 'polypeptide(L)'
;TEAGALLDTPLLRLAALPARVTLAARPAAVAPGPSRLALLEDTRGAGTAVKATARHDSGEVTLDGPAGTTLTPPLRLLWDLFPVSRGATVPAELLGLGDATLPGQDFTLAGKPVTYLAGGSRSGEGYSSTVELTVDGIRWQEVPMFHGRGPAERVFVTREDEAGFTHVLTGDGVCGARPHTGAVITATYRVGAGAAVPPAGTLTQILTPVDNLSAVRNPVPPGGGADADPADRVRTEAPGSVLTFGRAVSGDDYQVVAARAPGVSRATAAWSWDPAQQRAMVRVFVGDDDAAVASARAALRAACDPNLPLTVLPAVRRPVSLRLGLRLDPDRVAEQVVARVRDALLAAPGGLFAPNVLGLGEAVYRSRVEACCLLPGVLAV
;
A
#
# COMPACT_ATOMS: atom_id res chain seq x y z
N THR A 1 -34.10 21.62 -18.42
CA THR A 1 -33.69 22.53 -17.34
C THR A 1 -34.46 22.17 -16.09
N GLU A 2 -34.02 21.14 -15.37
CA GLU A 2 -34.53 20.89 -14.01
C GLU A 2 -33.36 21.15 -13.06
N ALA A 3 -33.17 22.43 -12.74
CA ALA A 3 -32.47 22.76 -11.51
C ALA A 3 -33.33 22.20 -10.37
N GLY A 4 -32.75 21.37 -9.51
CA GLY A 4 -33.46 20.77 -8.37
C GLY A 4 -34.09 21.84 -7.47
N ALA A 5 -34.91 21.40 -6.51
CA ALA A 5 -35.58 22.30 -5.56
C ALA A 5 -34.59 23.31 -4.97
N LEU A 6 -34.79 24.59 -5.26
CA LEU A 6 -34.03 25.68 -4.68
C LEU A 6 -34.29 25.66 -3.17
N LEU A 7 -33.21 25.54 -2.40
CA LEU A 7 -33.27 25.70 -0.96
C LEU A 7 -33.18 27.20 -0.65
N ASP A 8 -34.20 27.75 0.00
CA ASP A 8 -34.23 29.17 0.42
C ASP A 8 -33.08 29.52 1.38
N THR A 9 -32.51 28.52 2.05
CA THR A 9 -31.27 28.64 2.82
C THR A 9 -30.25 27.63 2.31
N PRO A 10 -29.09 28.07 1.77
CA PRO A 10 -28.07 27.14 1.32
C PRO A 10 -27.57 26.30 2.49
N LEU A 11 -27.48 24.98 2.29
CA LEU A 11 -26.88 24.09 3.28
C LEU A 11 -25.39 24.44 3.45
N LEU A 12 -25.05 24.98 4.61
CA LEU A 12 -23.68 25.39 4.95
C LEU A 12 -22.76 24.20 5.24
N ARG A 13 -23.33 23.03 5.59
CA ARG A 13 -22.61 21.78 5.86
C ARG A 13 -23.49 20.58 5.51
N LEU A 14 -22.87 19.55 4.92
CA LEU A 14 -23.47 18.24 4.74
C LEU A 14 -22.98 17.31 5.83
N ALA A 15 -23.87 16.79 6.67
CA ALA A 15 -23.53 15.84 7.75
C ALA A 15 -23.27 14.41 7.24
N ALA A 16 -23.66 14.14 5.99
CA ALA A 16 -23.40 12.88 5.30
C ALA A 16 -23.27 13.14 3.79
N LEU A 17 -22.60 12.21 3.09
CA LEU A 17 -22.51 12.24 1.64
C LEU A 17 -23.92 12.14 1.01
N PRO A 18 -24.26 13.03 0.07
CA PRO A 18 -25.51 12.90 -0.66
C PRO A 18 -25.44 11.67 -1.56
N ALA A 19 -26.45 10.79 -1.48
CA ALA A 19 -26.51 9.59 -2.32
C ALA A 19 -26.62 9.92 -3.82
N ARG A 20 -27.06 11.14 -4.15
CA ARG A 20 -27.22 11.64 -5.52
C ARG A 20 -26.82 13.10 -5.61
N VAL A 21 -26.13 13.46 -6.69
CA VAL A 21 -25.81 14.84 -7.04
C VAL A 21 -26.15 15.11 -8.49
N THR A 22 -26.59 16.34 -8.78
CA THR A 22 -26.80 16.81 -10.15
C THR A 22 -25.62 17.67 -10.55
N LEU A 23 -24.96 17.32 -11.65
CA LEU A 23 -23.83 18.09 -12.15
C LEU A 23 -24.30 19.42 -12.75
N ALA A 24 -23.65 20.53 -12.36
CA ALA A 24 -23.96 21.85 -12.90
C ALA A 24 -23.70 21.96 -14.41
N ALA A 25 -22.74 21.17 -14.93
CA ALA A 25 -22.48 20.96 -16.34
C ALA A 25 -22.10 19.50 -16.55
N ARG A 26 -22.57 18.87 -17.65
CA ARG A 26 -22.24 17.47 -17.97
C ARG A 26 -20.94 17.43 -18.79
N PRO A 27 -19.80 16.99 -18.22
CA PRO A 27 -18.58 16.81 -19.00
C PRO A 27 -18.79 15.63 -19.98
N ALA A 28 -18.20 15.71 -21.18
CA ALA A 28 -18.23 14.59 -22.14
C ALA A 28 -17.62 13.28 -21.57
N ALA A 29 -16.69 13.43 -20.62
CA ALA A 29 -16.06 12.38 -19.83
C ALA A 29 -17.01 11.55 -18.95
N VAL A 30 -18.14 12.13 -18.54
CA VAL A 30 -19.12 11.46 -17.67
C VAL A 30 -20.10 10.68 -18.53
N ALA A 31 -19.57 9.61 -19.13
CA ALA A 31 -20.35 8.62 -19.86
C ALA A 31 -21.11 7.72 -18.87
N PRO A 32 -22.38 7.40 -19.13
CA PRO A 32 -23.08 6.39 -18.33
C PRO A 32 -22.38 5.04 -18.46
N GLY A 33 -22.28 4.31 -17.36
CA GLY A 33 -21.46 3.11 -17.30
C GLY A 33 -21.26 2.55 -15.90
N PRO A 34 -20.34 1.57 -15.72
CA PRO A 34 -20.06 0.99 -14.42
C PRO A 34 -19.53 2.04 -13.44
N SER A 35 -19.72 1.79 -12.15
CA SER A 35 -19.21 2.65 -11.10
C SER A 35 -17.70 2.86 -11.22
N ARG A 36 -17.25 4.11 -11.14
CA ARG A 36 -15.83 4.50 -11.23
C ARG A 36 -15.38 5.21 -9.96
N LEU A 37 -14.10 5.11 -9.65
CA LEU A 37 -13.49 5.92 -8.60
C LEU A 37 -13.51 7.40 -9.01
N ALA A 38 -13.98 8.26 -8.12
CA ALA A 38 -13.97 9.70 -8.24
C ALA A 38 -13.59 10.32 -6.88
N LEU A 39 -13.21 11.59 -6.87
CA LEU A 39 -12.97 12.34 -5.64
C LEU A 39 -13.99 13.46 -5.52
N LEU A 40 -14.51 13.68 -4.32
CA LEU A 40 -15.21 14.92 -3.98
C LEU A 40 -14.25 15.87 -3.29
N GLU A 41 -14.34 17.15 -3.64
CA GLU A 41 -13.61 18.25 -3.00
C GLU A 41 -14.62 19.31 -2.56
N ASP A 42 -14.51 19.78 -1.32
CA ASP A 42 -15.28 20.88 -0.78
C ASP A 42 -14.56 22.23 -0.96
N THR A 43 -15.24 23.34 -0.67
CA THR A 43 -14.65 24.68 -0.85
C THR A 43 -13.45 24.97 0.05
N ARG A 44 -13.24 24.18 1.11
CA ARG A 44 -12.13 24.29 2.04
C ARG A 44 -10.97 23.35 1.67
N GLY A 45 -11.07 22.64 0.55
CA GLY A 45 -10.07 21.69 0.07
C GLY A 45 -10.11 20.33 0.76
N ALA A 46 -11.10 20.07 1.62
CA ALA A 46 -11.31 18.73 2.18
C ALA A 46 -11.97 17.84 1.13
N GLY A 47 -11.49 16.61 1.01
CA GLY A 47 -12.04 15.66 0.06
C GLY A 47 -12.26 14.26 0.60
N THR A 48 -12.99 13.47 -0.19
CA THR A 48 -13.21 12.04 0.05
C THR A 48 -13.25 11.28 -1.26
N ALA A 49 -12.75 10.05 -1.23
CA ALA A 49 -12.94 9.10 -2.32
C ALA A 49 -14.40 8.62 -2.33
N VAL A 50 -14.97 8.52 -3.52
CA VAL A 50 -16.31 7.98 -3.76
C VAL A 50 -16.30 7.10 -5.00
N LYS A 51 -17.18 6.12 -5.00
CA LYS A 51 -17.62 5.39 -6.18
C LYS A 51 -18.77 6.16 -6.79
N ALA A 52 -18.58 6.61 -8.02
CA ALA A 52 -19.54 7.43 -8.71
C ALA A 52 -20.06 6.72 -9.94
N THR A 53 -21.39 6.71 -10.11
CA THR A 53 -22.07 6.07 -11.23
C THR A 53 -22.96 7.10 -11.91
N ALA A 54 -22.62 7.43 -13.16
CA ALA A 54 -23.39 8.37 -13.95
C ALA A 54 -24.65 7.69 -14.51
N ARG A 55 -25.80 8.33 -14.37
CA ARG A 55 -27.05 7.86 -14.97
C ARG A 55 -27.15 8.27 -16.44
N HIS A 56 -27.88 7.47 -17.22
CA HIS A 56 -28.27 7.86 -18.57
C HIS A 56 -29.14 9.12 -18.50
N ASP A 57 -28.81 10.09 -19.34
CA ASP A 57 -29.65 11.22 -19.77
C ASP A 57 -30.04 12.34 -18.78
N SER A 58 -29.70 12.25 -17.48
CA SER A 58 -30.12 13.27 -16.49
C SER A 58 -29.00 14.17 -15.92
N GLY A 59 -27.72 13.92 -16.22
CA GLY A 59 -26.60 14.60 -15.54
C GLY A 59 -26.53 14.31 -14.03
N GLU A 60 -27.33 13.35 -13.56
CA GLU A 60 -27.38 12.87 -12.19
C GLU A 60 -26.31 11.78 -12.00
N VAL A 61 -25.60 11.88 -10.88
CA VAL A 61 -24.56 10.92 -10.47
C VAL A 61 -24.96 10.36 -9.12
N THR A 62 -25.03 9.04 -9.01
CA THR A 62 -25.15 8.38 -7.72
C THR A 62 -23.76 8.21 -7.11
N LEU A 63 -23.63 8.56 -5.83
CA LEU A 63 -22.37 8.49 -5.10
C LEU A 63 -22.48 7.45 -3.99
N ASP A 64 -21.47 6.60 -3.90
CA ASP A 64 -21.28 5.64 -2.83
C ASP A 64 -19.91 5.90 -2.19
N GLY A 65 -19.85 6.05 -0.87
CA GLY A 65 -18.64 6.51 -0.19
C GLY A 65 -18.73 6.36 1.32
N PRO A 66 -17.66 6.69 2.05
CA PRO A 66 -17.59 6.45 3.49
C PRO A 66 -18.66 7.24 4.25
N ALA A 67 -19.44 6.53 5.06
CA ALA A 67 -20.47 7.11 5.92
C ALA A 67 -19.87 8.11 6.91
N GLY A 68 -20.60 9.19 7.21
CA GLY A 68 -20.18 10.21 8.19
C GLY A 68 -19.18 11.24 7.68
N THR A 69 -18.86 11.27 6.39
CA THR A 69 -18.03 12.33 5.82
C THR A 69 -18.78 13.66 5.82
N THR A 70 -18.20 14.68 6.48
CA THR A 70 -18.76 16.03 6.53
C THR A 70 -18.03 16.94 5.54
N LEU A 71 -18.75 17.52 4.57
CA LEU A 71 -18.21 18.42 3.56
C LEU A 71 -18.99 19.75 3.51
N THR A 72 -18.33 20.82 3.07
CA THR A 72 -18.94 22.15 2.89
C THR A 72 -19.25 22.44 1.42
N PRO A 73 -20.53 22.48 1.01
CA PRO A 73 -20.92 22.87 -0.35
C PRO A 73 -20.46 24.30 -0.73
N PRO A 74 -20.37 24.63 -2.03
CA PRO A 74 -20.52 23.75 -3.19
C PRO A 74 -19.43 22.68 -3.27
N LEU A 75 -19.79 21.52 -3.82
CA LEU A 75 -18.86 20.39 -4.02
C LEU A 75 -18.36 20.37 -5.46
N ARG A 76 -17.10 19.99 -5.63
CA ARG A 76 -16.54 19.61 -6.93
C ARG A 76 -16.39 18.10 -7.00
N LEU A 77 -16.87 17.52 -8.09
CA LEU A 77 -16.65 16.12 -8.41
C LEU A 77 -15.48 16.03 -9.39
N LEU A 78 -14.36 15.48 -8.94
CA LEU A 78 -13.19 15.21 -9.75
C LEU A 78 -13.34 13.82 -10.36
N TRP A 79 -13.46 13.80 -11.69
CA TRP A 79 -13.65 12.61 -12.52
C TRP A 79 -12.42 12.37 -13.38
N ASP A 80 -12.26 11.16 -13.95
CA ASP A 80 -11.10 10.77 -14.77
C ASP A 80 -9.76 10.96 -14.06
N LEU A 81 -9.65 10.37 -12.88
CA LEU A 81 -8.42 10.34 -12.11
C LEU A 81 -7.33 9.59 -12.88
N PHE A 82 -6.10 10.11 -12.85
CA PHE A 82 -4.92 9.40 -13.33
C PHE A 82 -4.10 8.88 -12.15
N PRO A 83 -3.44 7.70 -12.29
CA PRO A 83 -2.63 7.15 -11.23
C PRO A 83 -1.37 7.99 -11.01
N VAL A 84 -0.98 8.12 -9.73
CA VAL A 84 0.27 8.75 -9.33
C VAL A 84 1.07 7.79 -8.48
N SER A 85 2.40 7.88 -8.54
CA SER A 85 3.31 7.07 -7.73
C SER A 85 4.46 7.92 -7.21
N ARG A 86 4.93 7.62 -6.01
CA ARG A 86 6.07 8.30 -5.36
C ARG A 86 7.40 7.79 -5.90
N GLY A 87 8.40 8.67 -5.92
CA GLY A 87 9.79 8.32 -6.23
C GLY A 87 10.44 9.37 -7.14
N ALA A 88 11.65 9.79 -6.80
CA ALA A 88 12.45 10.71 -7.60
C ALA A 88 13.29 9.90 -8.61
N THR A 89 13.29 10.29 -9.89
CA THR A 89 14.06 9.60 -10.92
C THR A 89 15.54 9.94 -10.82
N VAL A 90 16.39 8.91 -10.79
CA VAL A 90 17.84 8.99 -11.01
C VAL A 90 18.09 8.55 -12.45
N PRO A 91 18.36 9.48 -13.38
CA PRO A 91 18.55 9.15 -14.79
C PRO A 91 19.98 8.70 -15.07
N ALA A 92 20.12 7.58 -15.78
CA ALA A 92 21.38 7.12 -16.40
C ALA A 92 22.61 7.17 -15.48
N GLU A 93 22.49 6.66 -14.25
CA GLU A 93 23.64 6.50 -13.35
C GLU A 93 24.66 5.56 -13.98
N LEU A 94 25.92 5.98 -14.04
CA LEU A 94 27.03 5.13 -14.45
C LEU A 94 27.41 4.20 -13.30
N LEU A 95 27.19 2.89 -13.49
CA LEU A 95 27.53 1.88 -12.50
C LEU A 95 28.96 1.37 -12.64
N GLY A 96 29.48 1.34 -13.87
CA GLY A 96 30.83 0.89 -14.16
C GLY A 96 30.99 0.35 -15.58
N LEU A 97 32.02 -0.47 -15.76
CA LEU A 97 32.32 -1.16 -17.01
C LEU A 97 32.16 -2.67 -16.82
N GLY A 98 31.65 -3.33 -17.85
CA GLY A 98 31.57 -4.78 -17.91
C GLY A 98 32.94 -5.43 -18.03
N ASP A 99 33.05 -6.65 -17.50
CA ASP A 99 34.20 -7.53 -17.66
C ASP A 99 33.75 -8.97 -18.03
N ALA A 100 33.94 -9.37 -19.28
CA ALA A 100 33.53 -10.68 -19.78
C ALA A 100 34.24 -11.85 -19.06
N THR A 101 35.35 -11.60 -18.37
CA THR A 101 36.09 -12.62 -17.61
C THR A 101 35.42 -12.95 -16.28
N LEU A 102 34.58 -12.05 -15.76
CA LEU A 102 33.89 -12.21 -14.49
C LEU A 102 32.45 -12.72 -14.71
N PRO A 103 32.10 -13.91 -14.18
CA PRO A 103 30.71 -14.34 -14.14
C PRO A 103 29.92 -13.54 -13.09
N GLY A 104 28.64 -13.25 -13.36
CA GLY A 104 27.72 -12.79 -12.33
C GLY A 104 28.08 -11.42 -11.73
N GLN A 105 28.49 -10.46 -12.55
CA GLN A 105 28.96 -9.15 -12.08
C GLN A 105 27.84 -8.43 -11.30
N ASP A 106 28.23 -7.84 -10.18
CA ASP A 106 27.37 -7.14 -9.22
C ASP A 106 27.70 -5.65 -9.21
N PHE A 107 26.69 -4.82 -9.43
CA PHE A 107 26.78 -3.36 -9.44
C PHE A 107 25.82 -2.75 -8.43
N THR A 108 26.34 -1.97 -7.49
CA THR A 108 25.52 -1.30 -6.47
C THR A 108 25.00 0.05 -6.98
N LEU A 109 23.70 0.29 -6.85
CA LEU A 109 23.09 1.60 -7.13
C LEU A 109 23.38 2.58 -5.98
N ALA A 110 23.74 3.83 -6.30
CA ALA A 110 24.05 4.83 -5.28
C ALA A 110 22.82 5.33 -4.50
N GLY A 111 21.67 5.41 -5.17
CA GLY A 111 20.42 5.93 -4.61
C GLY A 111 19.64 4.87 -3.85
N LYS A 112 19.20 5.21 -2.64
CA LYS A 112 18.39 4.32 -1.79
C LYS A 112 17.31 5.06 -1.00
N PRO A 113 16.21 4.38 -0.62
CA PRO A 113 15.81 3.05 -1.10
C PRO A 113 15.27 3.13 -2.54
N VAL A 114 15.47 2.07 -3.35
CA VAL A 114 14.86 1.97 -4.68
C VAL A 114 13.34 1.82 -4.55
N THR A 115 12.60 2.53 -5.39
CA THR A 115 11.14 2.43 -5.42
C THR A 115 10.71 1.12 -6.10
N TYR A 116 9.85 0.37 -5.42
CA TYR A 116 9.10 -0.77 -5.97
C TYR A 116 7.64 -0.37 -6.19
N LEU A 117 7.06 -0.82 -7.30
CA LEU A 117 5.66 -0.60 -7.64
C LEU A 117 4.89 -1.92 -7.58
N ALA A 118 3.65 -1.86 -7.10
CA ALA A 118 2.74 -2.99 -7.13
C ALA A 118 2.31 -3.31 -8.57
N GLY A 119 2.26 -4.61 -8.91
CA GLY A 119 1.80 -5.11 -10.20
C GLY A 119 2.91 -5.33 -11.23
N GLY A 120 2.59 -6.16 -12.24
CA GLY A 120 3.49 -6.44 -13.36
C GLY A 120 4.78 -7.18 -13.01
N SER A 121 4.82 -7.85 -11.84
CA SER A 121 5.92 -8.61 -11.25
C SER A 121 7.09 -8.91 -12.20
N ARG A 122 8.15 -8.10 -12.12
CA ARG A 122 9.44 -8.36 -12.80
C ARG A 122 10.51 -8.88 -11.86
N SER A 123 10.49 -8.41 -10.61
CA SER A 123 11.52 -8.69 -9.60
C SER A 123 11.13 -9.76 -8.59
N GLY A 124 9.89 -10.26 -8.63
CA GLY A 124 9.37 -11.24 -7.66
C GLY A 124 7.89 -11.02 -7.33
N GLU A 125 7.34 -11.79 -6.41
CA GLU A 125 5.89 -11.85 -6.14
C GLU A 125 5.26 -10.46 -5.91
N GLY A 126 4.32 -10.08 -6.78
CA GLY A 126 3.47 -8.89 -6.61
C GLY A 126 4.13 -7.52 -6.83
N TYR A 127 5.47 -7.42 -6.84
CA TYR A 127 6.20 -6.16 -6.96
C TYR A 127 7.14 -6.15 -8.17
N SER A 128 7.39 -4.94 -8.70
CA SER A 128 8.40 -4.68 -9.71
C SER A 128 9.29 -3.53 -9.28
N SER A 129 10.60 -3.73 -9.33
CA SER A 129 11.54 -2.61 -9.15
C SER A 129 11.38 -1.61 -10.29
N THR A 130 11.74 -0.35 -10.04
CA THR A 130 11.78 0.70 -11.07
C THR A 130 13.08 0.69 -11.88
N VAL A 131 13.96 -0.29 -11.68
CA VAL A 131 15.29 -0.34 -12.28
C VAL A 131 15.20 -0.68 -13.76
N GLU A 132 15.83 0.16 -14.58
CA GLU A 132 16.07 -0.05 -16.00
C GLU A 132 17.57 -0.07 -16.24
N LEU A 133 18.12 -1.26 -16.48
CA LEU A 133 19.54 -1.44 -16.80
C LEU A 133 19.78 -1.32 -18.30
N THR A 134 20.83 -0.60 -18.68
CA THR A 134 21.39 -0.65 -20.03
C THR A 134 22.87 -1.00 -20.02
N VAL A 135 23.30 -1.77 -21.01
CA VAL A 135 24.70 -2.12 -21.26
C VAL A 135 25.03 -1.68 -22.68
N ASP A 136 25.92 -0.71 -22.84
CA ASP A 136 26.17 0.03 -24.08
C ASP A 136 24.89 0.55 -24.76
N GLY A 137 23.99 1.11 -23.95
CA GLY A 137 22.71 1.64 -24.42
C GLY A 137 21.68 0.58 -24.82
N ILE A 138 22.00 -0.71 -24.69
CA ILE A 138 21.07 -1.80 -24.93
C ILE A 138 20.35 -2.12 -23.62
N ARG A 139 19.01 -2.08 -23.64
CA ARG A 139 18.19 -2.41 -22.48
C ARG A 139 18.27 -3.90 -22.14
N TRP A 140 18.48 -4.19 -20.86
CA TRP A 140 18.41 -5.55 -20.29
C TRP A 140 17.08 -5.74 -19.56
N GLN A 141 16.64 -7.00 -19.47
CA GLN A 141 15.37 -7.35 -18.85
C GLN A 141 15.57 -7.81 -17.41
N GLU A 142 14.89 -7.18 -16.47
CA GLU A 142 14.82 -7.67 -15.09
C GLU A 142 14.05 -8.99 -15.04
N VAL A 143 14.60 -9.97 -14.32
CA VAL A 143 13.97 -11.25 -14.03
C VAL A 143 14.05 -11.55 -12.53
N PRO A 144 13.12 -12.34 -11.96
CA PRO A 144 13.16 -12.65 -10.53
C PRO A 144 14.33 -13.57 -10.16
N MET A 145 14.80 -14.39 -11.12
CA MET A 145 15.95 -15.27 -10.96
C MET A 145 16.52 -15.67 -12.32
N PHE A 146 17.79 -16.08 -12.32
CA PHE A 146 18.47 -16.56 -13.54
C PHE A 146 18.10 -17.99 -13.95
N HIS A 147 17.49 -18.78 -13.07
CA HIS A 147 17.11 -20.16 -13.39
C HIS A 147 16.16 -20.20 -14.60
N GLY A 148 16.44 -21.10 -15.54
CA GLY A 148 15.68 -21.25 -16.78
C GLY A 148 15.98 -20.22 -17.86
N ARG A 149 16.97 -19.34 -17.67
CA ARG A 149 17.43 -18.37 -18.67
C ARG A 149 18.63 -18.89 -19.46
N GLY A 150 18.64 -18.66 -20.76
CA GLY A 150 19.73 -19.04 -21.65
C GLY A 150 20.95 -18.11 -21.55
N PRO A 151 22.13 -18.56 -22.00
CA PRO A 151 23.41 -17.86 -21.85
C PRO A 151 23.54 -16.58 -22.70
N ALA A 152 22.65 -16.37 -23.68
CA ALA A 152 22.61 -15.17 -24.52
C ALA A 152 21.50 -14.19 -24.10
N GLU A 153 20.67 -14.54 -23.11
CA GLU A 153 19.58 -13.68 -22.66
C GLU A 153 20.14 -12.48 -21.88
N ARG A 154 19.83 -11.26 -22.32
CA ARG A 154 20.23 -10.00 -21.66
C ARG A 154 19.33 -9.75 -20.46
N VAL A 155 19.61 -10.46 -19.37
CA VAL A 155 18.81 -10.42 -18.16
C VAL A 155 19.63 -10.01 -16.94
N PHE A 156 18.98 -9.37 -15.99
CA PHE A 156 19.57 -9.01 -14.70
C PHE A 156 18.60 -9.33 -13.55
N VAL A 157 19.15 -9.45 -12.35
CA VAL A 157 18.39 -9.63 -11.10
C VAL A 157 18.73 -8.48 -10.17
N THR A 158 17.76 -8.00 -9.41
CA THR A 158 17.99 -7.04 -8.33
C THR A 158 18.01 -7.74 -6.97
N ARG A 159 18.91 -7.30 -6.08
CA ARG A 159 19.01 -7.77 -4.69
C ARG A 159 19.17 -6.58 -3.76
N GLU A 160 18.51 -6.58 -2.61
CA GLU A 160 18.76 -5.59 -1.56
C GLU A 160 19.72 -6.14 -0.50
N ASP A 161 20.59 -5.29 0.03
CA ASP A 161 21.46 -5.61 1.16
C ASP A 161 20.90 -5.11 2.50
N GLU A 162 21.56 -5.46 3.61
CA GLU A 162 21.14 -5.06 4.96
C GLU A 162 21.25 -3.54 5.21
N ALA A 163 22.00 -2.81 4.38
CA ALA A 163 22.15 -1.37 4.44
C ALA A 163 21.12 -0.63 3.55
N GLY A 164 20.22 -1.36 2.89
CA GLY A 164 19.17 -0.85 2.01
C GLY A 164 19.68 -0.43 0.63
N PHE A 165 20.89 -0.84 0.22
CA PHE A 165 21.37 -0.64 -1.13
C PHE A 165 20.87 -1.74 -2.05
N THR A 166 20.51 -1.35 -3.26
CA THR A 166 20.12 -2.28 -4.33
C THR A 166 21.32 -2.61 -5.19
N HIS A 167 21.54 -3.90 -5.36
CA HIS A 167 22.53 -4.53 -6.23
C HIS A 167 21.87 -5.00 -7.51
N VAL A 168 22.52 -4.75 -8.64
CA VAL A 168 22.15 -5.25 -9.96
C VAL A 168 23.14 -6.33 -10.35
N LEU A 169 22.67 -7.57 -10.38
CA LEU A 169 23.46 -8.73 -10.79
C LEU A 169 23.17 -9.05 -12.25
N THR A 170 24.23 -9.33 -13.00
CA THR A 170 24.17 -9.78 -14.40
C THR A 170 24.37 -11.30 -14.50
N GLY A 171 24.14 -11.87 -15.68
CA GLY A 171 24.29 -13.31 -15.89
C GLY A 171 25.75 -13.80 -15.81
N ASP A 172 25.92 -15.10 -15.64
CA ASP A 172 27.24 -15.75 -15.56
C ASP A 172 27.73 -16.31 -16.91
N GLY A 173 26.92 -16.19 -17.97
CA GLY A 173 27.22 -16.72 -19.29
C GLY A 173 26.76 -18.17 -19.49
N VAL A 174 26.15 -18.78 -18.47
CA VAL A 174 25.40 -20.03 -18.53
C VAL A 174 23.91 -19.73 -18.37
N CYS A 175 23.57 -19.02 -17.29
CA CYS A 175 22.24 -18.51 -16.98
C CYS A 175 22.24 -16.98 -17.11
N GLY A 176 21.84 -16.50 -18.28
CA GLY A 176 21.92 -15.08 -18.66
C GLY A 176 23.28 -14.68 -19.23
N ALA A 177 23.28 -13.62 -20.03
CA ALA A 177 24.44 -13.08 -20.70
C ALA A 177 25.40 -12.37 -19.72
N ARG A 178 26.69 -12.44 -20.02
CA ARG A 178 27.72 -11.60 -19.41
C ARG A 178 27.85 -10.28 -20.18
N PRO A 179 27.95 -9.14 -19.49
CA PRO A 179 28.44 -7.92 -20.10
C PRO A 179 29.83 -8.17 -20.71
N HIS A 180 30.07 -7.66 -21.92
CA HIS A 180 31.37 -7.78 -22.54
C HIS A 180 32.38 -6.79 -21.95
N THR A 181 33.67 -7.07 -22.06
CA THR A 181 34.71 -6.22 -21.45
C THR A 181 34.70 -4.82 -22.03
N GLY A 182 34.64 -3.81 -21.17
CA GLY A 182 34.59 -2.39 -21.55
C GLY A 182 33.20 -1.85 -21.84
N ALA A 183 32.15 -2.70 -21.78
CA ALA A 183 30.78 -2.26 -21.97
C ALA A 183 30.35 -1.29 -20.88
N VAL A 184 29.78 -0.14 -21.24
CA VAL A 184 29.31 0.86 -20.29
C VAL A 184 28.00 0.41 -19.66
N ILE A 185 27.95 0.31 -18.34
CA ILE A 185 26.78 -0.16 -17.61
C ILE A 185 26.13 1.03 -16.92
N THR A 186 24.87 1.32 -17.27
CA THR A 186 24.10 2.40 -16.66
C THR A 186 22.73 1.94 -16.20
N ALA A 187 22.20 2.58 -15.16
CA ALA A 187 20.85 2.34 -14.67
C ALA A 187 20.03 3.62 -14.56
N THR A 188 18.76 3.54 -14.94
CA THR A 188 17.74 4.54 -14.59
C THR A 188 16.76 3.91 -13.62
N TYR A 189 16.48 4.58 -12.52
CA TYR A 189 15.60 4.03 -11.48
C TYR A 189 14.98 5.16 -10.66
N ARG A 190 14.08 4.82 -9.73
CA ARG A 190 13.47 5.80 -8.82
C ARG A 190 13.90 5.52 -7.39
N VAL A 191 14.09 6.59 -6.63
CA VAL A 191 14.43 6.56 -5.21
C VAL A 191 13.28 7.09 -4.38
N GLY A 192 12.97 6.37 -3.31
CA GLY A 192 11.98 6.72 -2.29
C GLY A 192 10.99 5.60 -2.00
N ALA A 193 10.74 5.37 -0.70
CA ALA A 193 9.76 4.41 -0.19
C ALA A 193 8.56 5.10 0.49
N GLY A 194 7.63 4.30 0.99
CA GLY A 194 6.20 4.61 1.05
C GLY A 194 5.59 5.02 2.40
N ALA A 195 6.33 5.34 3.47
CA ALA A 195 5.70 5.97 4.64
C ALA A 195 5.49 7.49 4.46
N ALA A 196 6.31 8.15 3.64
CA ALA A 196 6.25 9.59 3.40
C ALA A 196 5.12 9.95 2.42
N VAL A 197 3.87 9.79 2.88
CA VAL A 197 2.66 10.17 2.16
C VAL A 197 2.44 11.68 2.28
N PRO A 198 2.35 12.42 1.16
CA PRO A 198 2.11 13.86 1.20
C PRO A 198 0.67 14.16 1.67
N PRO A 199 0.45 15.23 2.46
CA PRO A 199 -0.89 15.64 2.84
C PRO A 199 -1.78 15.99 1.64
N ALA A 200 -3.09 15.98 1.85
CA ALA A 200 -4.05 16.47 0.86
C ALA A 200 -3.71 17.92 0.43
N GLY A 201 -3.92 18.23 -0.85
CA GLY A 201 -3.72 19.55 -1.43
C GLY A 201 -2.27 19.94 -1.72
N THR A 202 -1.29 19.09 -1.43
CA THR A 202 0.14 19.41 -1.61
C THR A 202 0.74 18.98 -2.96
N LEU A 203 0.05 18.14 -3.75
CA LEU A 203 0.52 17.71 -5.07
C LEU A 203 0.07 18.71 -6.15
N THR A 204 0.77 19.84 -6.25
CA THR A 204 0.36 20.96 -7.10
C THR A 204 1.30 21.25 -8.28
N GLN A 205 2.55 20.79 -8.21
CA GLN A 205 3.57 21.16 -9.19
C GLN A 205 3.71 20.11 -10.30
N ILE A 206 3.67 20.59 -11.55
CA ILE A 206 3.96 19.80 -12.76
C ILE A 206 5.39 20.11 -13.18
N LEU A 207 6.30 19.13 -13.04
CA LEU A 207 7.71 19.31 -13.38
C LEU A 207 7.98 19.22 -14.88
N THR A 208 7.35 18.24 -15.53
CA THR A 208 7.41 18.04 -16.98
C THR A 208 6.07 18.46 -17.56
N PRO A 209 6.02 19.47 -18.45
CA PRO A 209 4.78 19.85 -19.11
C PRO A 209 4.12 18.66 -19.81
N VAL A 210 2.81 18.53 -19.64
CA VAL A 210 1.99 17.53 -20.32
C VAL A 210 0.92 18.27 -21.10
N ASP A 211 0.73 17.90 -22.36
CA ASP A 211 -0.26 18.53 -23.23
C ASP A 211 -1.66 18.46 -22.60
N ASN A 212 -2.37 19.59 -22.64
CA ASN A 212 -3.72 19.74 -22.07
C ASN A 212 -3.82 19.55 -20.54
N LEU A 213 -2.71 19.53 -19.80
CA LEU A 213 -2.70 19.49 -18.33
C LEU A 213 -2.22 20.84 -17.76
N SER A 214 -3.15 21.61 -17.20
CA SER A 214 -2.84 22.93 -16.62
C SER A 214 -2.62 22.92 -15.11
N ALA A 215 -3.25 21.99 -14.39
CA ALA A 215 -3.15 21.88 -12.93
C ALA A 215 -3.49 20.47 -12.44
N VAL A 216 -2.98 20.13 -11.25
CA VAL A 216 -3.30 18.89 -10.54
C VAL A 216 -3.97 19.22 -9.21
N ARG A 217 -4.91 18.37 -8.78
CA ARG A 217 -5.59 18.47 -7.48
C ARG A 217 -5.55 17.12 -6.77
N ASN A 218 -5.22 17.13 -5.49
CA ASN A 218 -5.24 15.95 -4.62
C ASN A 218 -6.01 16.23 -3.31
N PRO A 219 -7.35 16.36 -3.37
CA PRO A 219 -8.16 16.69 -2.18
C PRO A 219 -8.21 15.54 -1.16
N VAL A 220 -7.72 14.36 -1.54
CA VAL A 220 -7.53 13.19 -0.69
C VAL A 220 -6.03 12.88 -0.67
N PRO A 221 -5.42 12.61 0.50
CA PRO A 221 -4.03 12.19 0.53
C PRO A 221 -3.85 10.89 -0.27
N PRO A 222 -2.77 10.74 -1.06
CA PRO A 222 -2.50 9.48 -1.75
C PRO A 222 -2.46 8.31 -0.76
N GLY A 223 -2.95 7.16 -1.18
CA GLY A 223 -2.92 5.93 -0.39
C GLY A 223 -1.83 4.96 -0.84
N GLY A 224 -1.68 3.86 -0.10
CA GLY A 224 -0.71 2.82 -0.35
C GLY A 224 0.76 3.23 -0.12
N GLY A 225 1.64 2.27 -0.41
CA GLY A 225 3.06 2.38 -0.13
C GLY A 225 3.40 2.03 1.32
N ALA A 226 4.58 1.46 1.51
CA ALA A 226 5.18 1.22 2.81
C ALA A 226 6.70 1.47 2.69
N ASP A 227 7.34 1.70 3.82
CA ASP A 227 8.80 1.57 3.88
C ASP A 227 9.20 0.09 3.81
N ALA A 228 10.49 -0.18 3.62
CA ALA A 228 11.00 -1.55 3.62
C ALA A 228 10.68 -2.26 4.95
N ASP A 229 10.42 -3.56 4.87
CA ASP A 229 10.12 -4.35 6.05
C ASP A 229 11.33 -4.37 7.00
N PRO A 230 11.13 -4.13 8.30
CA PRO A 230 12.22 -4.16 9.27
C PRO A 230 12.73 -5.60 9.47
N ALA A 231 13.99 -5.74 9.89
CA ALA A 231 14.68 -7.03 9.96
C ALA A 231 13.99 -8.07 10.87
N ASP A 232 13.34 -7.63 11.95
CA ASP A 232 12.55 -8.47 12.85
C ASP A 232 11.33 -9.07 12.14
N ARG A 233 10.62 -8.25 11.35
CA ARG A 233 9.50 -8.70 10.51
C ARG A 233 9.99 -9.69 9.45
N VAL A 234 11.06 -9.35 8.71
CA VAL A 234 11.66 -10.24 7.70
C VAL A 234 12.03 -11.58 8.32
N ARG A 235 12.62 -11.62 9.52
CA ARG A 235 12.97 -12.86 10.22
C ARG A 235 11.76 -13.76 10.46
N THR A 236 10.60 -13.18 10.80
CA THR A 236 9.38 -13.94 11.06
C THR A 236 8.62 -14.31 9.78
N GLU A 237 8.63 -13.45 8.77
CA GLU A 237 7.80 -13.61 7.57
C GLU A 237 8.53 -14.32 6.43
N ALA A 238 9.85 -14.15 6.27
CA ALA A 238 10.62 -14.74 5.17
C ALA A 238 10.53 -16.27 5.11
N PRO A 239 10.57 -17.04 6.22
CA PRO A 239 10.42 -18.49 6.17
C PRO A 239 9.09 -18.96 5.56
N GLY A 240 8.05 -18.12 5.55
CA GLY A 240 6.73 -18.45 5.00
C GLY A 240 6.73 -18.85 3.50
N SER A 241 7.73 -18.45 2.70
CA SER A 241 7.83 -18.83 1.27
C SER A 241 8.16 -20.30 1.15
N VAL A 242 9.02 -20.77 2.05
CA VAL A 242 9.45 -22.16 2.10
C VAL A 242 8.34 -23.04 2.64
N LEU A 243 7.53 -22.54 3.59
CA LEU A 243 6.41 -23.30 4.16
C LEU A 243 5.23 -23.48 3.20
N THR A 244 4.93 -22.46 2.41
CA THR A 244 3.81 -22.48 1.46
C THR A 244 4.14 -23.19 0.14
N PHE A 245 5.43 -23.33 -0.22
CA PHE A 245 5.87 -23.85 -1.54
C PHE A 245 5.12 -23.19 -2.73
N GLY A 246 4.76 -21.91 -2.57
CA GLY A 246 4.01 -21.15 -3.58
C GLY A 246 2.51 -21.48 -3.67
N ARG A 247 1.94 -22.20 -2.70
CA ARG A 247 0.51 -22.52 -2.64
C ARG A 247 -0.11 -22.29 -1.26
N ALA A 248 -1.36 -21.84 -1.23
CA ALA A 248 -2.13 -21.69 0.00
C ALA A 248 -3.04 -22.91 0.22
N VAL A 249 -2.83 -23.64 1.33
CA VAL A 249 -3.62 -24.85 1.68
C VAL A 249 -4.25 -24.72 3.05
N SER A 250 -3.45 -24.44 4.08
CA SER A 250 -3.90 -24.23 5.46
C SER A 250 -4.32 -22.78 5.69
N GLY A 251 -5.11 -22.50 6.74
CA GLY A 251 -5.50 -21.12 7.09
C GLY A 251 -4.28 -20.20 7.27
N ASP A 252 -3.22 -20.71 7.87
CA ASP A 252 -1.97 -19.99 8.05
C ASP A 252 -1.31 -19.65 6.71
N ASP A 253 -1.35 -20.54 5.72
CA ASP A 253 -0.83 -20.26 4.38
C ASP A 253 -1.61 -19.12 3.70
N TYR A 254 -2.94 -19.09 3.84
CA TYR A 254 -3.76 -17.99 3.33
C TYR A 254 -3.40 -16.66 4.02
N GLN A 255 -3.10 -16.68 5.32
CA GLN A 255 -2.64 -15.49 6.03
C GLN A 255 -1.27 -15.03 5.50
N VAL A 256 -0.31 -15.95 5.33
CA VAL A 256 1.05 -15.64 4.85
C VAL A 256 1.02 -15.08 3.43
N VAL A 257 0.28 -15.71 2.51
CA VAL A 257 0.17 -15.23 1.12
C VAL A 257 -0.50 -13.84 1.07
N ALA A 258 -1.52 -13.61 1.90
CA ALA A 258 -2.15 -12.30 1.97
C ALA A 258 -1.24 -11.23 2.57
N ALA A 259 -0.50 -11.54 3.64
CA ALA A 259 0.40 -10.62 4.32
C ALA A 259 1.56 -10.16 3.41
N ARG A 260 1.97 -10.98 2.45
CA ARG A 260 3.03 -10.65 1.48
C ARG A 260 2.54 -9.86 0.27
N ALA A 261 1.22 -9.71 0.14
CA ALA A 261 0.68 -9.00 -1.00
C ALA A 261 0.98 -7.50 -0.92
N PRO A 262 1.11 -6.81 -2.08
CA PRO A 262 1.43 -5.40 -2.10
C PRO A 262 0.56 -4.48 -1.24
N GLY A 263 1.20 -3.75 -0.32
CA GLY A 263 0.55 -2.78 0.56
C GLY A 263 -0.17 -3.39 1.77
N VAL A 264 -0.06 -4.70 2.00
CA VAL A 264 -0.66 -5.35 3.17
C VAL A 264 0.33 -5.30 4.33
N SER A 265 0.00 -4.56 5.38
CA SER A 265 0.76 -4.54 6.62
C SER A 265 0.27 -5.60 7.61
N ARG A 266 -1.03 -5.92 7.59
CA ARG A 266 -1.66 -6.90 8.48
C ARG A 266 -2.72 -7.71 7.75
N ALA A 267 -2.65 -9.03 7.90
CA ALA A 267 -3.68 -9.94 7.42
C ALA A 267 -3.99 -11.00 8.49
N THR A 268 -5.22 -11.50 8.50
CA THR A 268 -5.57 -12.73 9.21
C THR A 268 -6.52 -13.57 8.38
N ALA A 269 -6.41 -14.89 8.48
CA ALA A 269 -7.26 -15.83 7.78
C ALA A 269 -8.00 -16.72 8.77
N ALA A 270 -9.26 -17.05 8.44
CA ALA A 270 -10.08 -17.95 9.21
C ALA A 270 -10.91 -18.86 8.30
N TRP A 271 -11.03 -20.12 8.70
CA TRP A 271 -12.02 -21.01 8.12
C TRP A 271 -13.42 -20.57 8.51
N SER A 272 -14.34 -20.66 7.55
CA SER A 272 -15.74 -20.38 7.79
C SER A 272 -16.64 -21.18 6.85
N TRP A 273 -17.95 -21.13 7.10
CA TRP A 273 -18.93 -21.83 6.28
C TRP A 273 -19.52 -20.91 5.20
N ASP A 274 -19.65 -21.43 3.98
CA ASP A 274 -20.47 -20.87 2.92
C ASP A 274 -21.88 -21.47 2.98
N PRO A 275 -22.88 -20.72 3.47
CA PRO A 275 -24.25 -21.23 3.53
C PRO A 275 -24.90 -21.32 2.15
N ALA A 276 -24.46 -20.54 1.15
CA ALA A 276 -25.04 -20.58 -0.18
C ALA A 276 -24.54 -21.80 -0.96
N GLN A 277 -23.26 -22.13 -0.82
CA GLN A 277 -22.64 -23.28 -1.50
C GLN A 277 -22.58 -24.55 -0.64
N GLN A 278 -23.01 -24.48 0.63
CA GLN A 278 -22.99 -25.59 1.60
C GLN A 278 -21.62 -26.27 1.70
N ARG A 279 -20.56 -25.46 1.84
CA ARG A 279 -19.17 -25.96 1.93
C ARG A 279 -18.27 -25.04 2.75
N ALA A 280 -17.11 -25.55 3.14
CA ALA A 280 -16.07 -24.75 3.79
C ALA A 280 -15.54 -23.66 2.83
N MET A 281 -15.27 -22.48 3.39
CA MET A 281 -14.62 -21.35 2.74
C MET A 281 -13.50 -20.80 3.61
N VAL A 282 -12.59 -20.05 2.99
CA VAL A 282 -11.61 -19.24 3.73
C VAL A 282 -12.01 -17.77 3.64
N ARG A 283 -12.02 -17.09 4.80
CA ARG A 283 -12.14 -15.64 4.90
C ARG A 283 -10.81 -15.05 5.29
N VAL A 284 -10.37 -14.04 4.54
CA VAL A 284 -9.15 -13.30 4.81
C VAL A 284 -9.51 -11.84 5.07
N PHE A 285 -9.03 -11.29 6.18
CA PHE A 285 -9.21 -9.90 6.57
C PHE A 285 -7.89 -9.15 6.41
N VAL A 286 -7.94 -7.98 5.75
CA VAL A 286 -6.77 -7.13 5.48
C VAL A 286 -6.92 -5.81 6.23
N GLY A 287 -5.89 -5.42 6.97
CA GLY A 287 -5.90 -4.31 7.93
C GLY A 287 -5.65 -2.92 7.35
N ASP A 288 -5.58 -2.82 6.03
CA ASP A 288 -5.08 -1.69 5.25
C ASP A 288 -6.18 -1.11 4.34
N ASP A 289 -5.82 -0.53 3.19
CA ASP A 289 -6.76 0.10 2.26
C ASP A 289 -7.35 -0.87 1.22
N ASP A 290 -8.29 -0.38 0.41
CA ASP A 290 -8.93 -1.18 -0.64
C ASP A 290 -7.94 -1.67 -1.71
N ALA A 291 -6.83 -0.95 -1.92
CA ALA A 291 -5.79 -1.37 -2.85
C ALA A 291 -5.03 -2.58 -2.29
N ALA A 292 -4.68 -2.57 -1.01
CA ALA A 292 -4.10 -3.71 -0.31
C ALA A 292 -5.03 -4.93 -0.30
N VAL A 293 -6.35 -4.72 -0.09
CA VAL A 293 -7.37 -5.78 -0.21
C VAL A 293 -7.38 -6.39 -1.61
N ALA A 294 -7.28 -5.55 -2.66
CA ALA A 294 -7.23 -6.01 -4.05
C ALA A 294 -5.94 -6.79 -4.35
N SER A 295 -4.79 -6.32 -3.86
CA SER A 295 -3.50 -7.01 -3.95
C SER A 295 -3.55 -8.38 -3.28
N ALA A 296 -4.04 -8.47 -2.04
CA ALA A 296 -4.21 -9.73 -1.32
C ALA A 296 -5.10 -10.71 -2.07
N ARG A 297 -6.21 -10.22 -2.64
CA ARG A 297 -7.11 -11.03 -3.46
C ARG A 297 -6.42 -11.57 -4.72
N ALA A 298 -5.59 -10.75 -5.38
CA ALA A 298 -4.86 -11.17 -6.57
C ALA A 298 -3.80 -12.24 -6.22
N ALA A 299 -3.02 -12.01 -5.16
CA ALA A 299 -2.01 -12.96 -4.68
C ALA A 299 -2.64 -14.31 -4.30
N LEU A 300 -3.71 -14.29 -3.51
CA LEU A 300 -4.40 -15.50 -3.08
C LEU A 300 -5.01 -16.28 -4.25
N ARG A 301 -5.63 -15.61 -5.22
CA ARG A 301 -6.19 -16.28 -6.41
C ARG A 301 -5.13 -17.00 -7.24
N ALA A 302 -3.89 -16.50 -7.25
CA ALA A 302 -2.79 -17.15 -7.95
C ALA A 302 -2.25 -18.37 -7.20
N ALA A 303 -2.35 -18.39 -5.87
CA ALA A 303 -1.75 -19.41 -5.00
C ALA A 303 -2.74 -20.46 -4.45
N CYS A 304 -4.04 -20.19 -4.45
CA CYS A 304 -5.05 -21.06 -3.85
C CYS A 304 -5.65 -22.09 -4.82
N ASP A 305 -6.36 -23.08 -4.28
CA ASP A 305 -7.23 -23.95 -5.09
C ASP A 305 -8.34 -23.11 -5.75
N PRO A 306 -8.45 -23.10 -7.09
CA PRO A 306 -9.49 -22.34 -7.80
C PRO A 306 -10.93 -22.74 -7.43
N ASN A 307 -11.12 -23.94 -6.90
CA ASN A 307 -12.43 -24.46 -6.53
C ASN A 307 -12.81 -24.14 -5.09
N LEU A 308 -11.91 -23.64 -4.23
CA LEU A 308 -12.24 -23.30 -2.84
C LEU A 308 -12.82 -21.89 -2.76
N PRO A 309 -14.01 -21.69 -2.14
CA PRO A 309 -14.56 -20.36 -1.95
C PRO A 309 -13.64 -19.52 -1.06
N LEU A 310 -13.27 -18.36 -1.57
CA LEU A 310 -12.38 -17.39 -0.91
C LEU A 310 -13.03 -16.02 -0.89
N THR A 311 -13.13 -15.43 0.31
CA THR A 311 -13.54 -14.03 0.46
C THR A 311 -12.44 -13.24 1.15
N VAL A 312 -11.95 -12.20 0.47
CA VAL A 312 -11.02 -11.21 1.05
C VAL A 312 -11.80 -9.94 1.37
N LEU A 313 -11.71 -9.46 2.62
CA LEU A 313 -12.46 -8.33 3.15
C LEU A 313 -11.53 -7.33 3.85
N PRO A 314 -11.87 -6.03 3.86
CA PRO A 314 -11.20 -5.08 4.74
C PRO A 314 -11.54 -5.38 6.20
N ALA A 315 -10.56 -5.24 7.09
CA ALA A 315 -10.76 -5.31 8.52
C ALA A 315 -11.44 -4.02 9.02
N VAL A 316 -12.42 -4.19 9.91
CA VAL A 316 -13.17 -3.05 10.45
C VAL A 316 -12.49 -2.56 11.72
N ARG A 317 -12.08 -1.28 11.74
CA ARG A 317 -11.56 -0.64 12.95
C ARG A 317 -12.65 -0.56 14.02
N ARG A 318 -12.34 -1.04 15.22
CA ARG A 318 -13.20 -0.90 16.40
C ARG A 318 -12.52 0.01 17.42
N PRO A 319 -12.97 1.27 17.58
CA PRO A 319 -12.45 2.11 18.64
C PRO A 319 -12.83 1.51 20.01
N VAL A 320 -11.86 1.40 20.90
CA VAL A 320 -12.04 0.90 22.26
C VAL A 320 -11.54 1.96 23.23
N SER A 321 -12.31 2.20 24.29
CA SER A 321 -11.92 3.08 25.39
C SER A 321 -11.64 2.23 26.63
N LEU A 322 -10.45 2.38 27.21
CA LEU A 322 -10.04 1.70 28.44
C LEU A 322 -10.00 2.70 29.58
N ARG A 323 -10.46 2.28 30.76
CA ARG A 323 -10.32 3.02 32.02
C ARG A 323 -9.47 2.19 32.97
N LEU A 324 -8.39 2.78 33.46
CA LEU A 324 -7.39 2.12 34.30
C LEU A 324 -7.27 2.86 35.65
N GLY A 325 -7.08 2.12 36.74
CA GLY A 325 -6.96 2.67 38.09
C GLY A 325 -5.56 2.49 38.64
N LEU A 326 -4.68 3.46 38.43
CA LEU A 326 -3.27 3.31 38.82
C LEU A 326 -3.03 3.75 40.27
N ARG A 327 -2.37 2.89 41.06
CA ARG A 327 -1.76 3.28 42.33
C ARG A 327 -0.31 3.66 42.08
N LEU A 328 0.03 4.92 42.28
CA LEU A 328 1.37 5.45 42.00
C LEU A 328 2.25 5.52 43.25
N ASP A 329 3.56 5.45 43.04
CA ASP A 329 4.57 5.74 44.06
C ASP A 329 4.51 7.23 44.44
N PRO A 330 4.29 7.60 45.71
CA PRO A 330 4.19 9.00 46.13
C PRO A 330 5.48 9.79 45.94
N ASP A 331 6.64 9.13 45.84
CA ASP A 331 7.94 9.80 45.64
C ASP A 331 8.19 10.17 44.16
N ARG A 332 7.29 9.79 43.26
CA ARG A 332 7.38 10.07 41.81
C ARG A 332 6.39 11.16 41.39
N VAL A 333 6.76 11.93 40.37
CA VAL A 333 5.86 12.92 39.75
C VAL A 333 4.76 12.19 38.98
N ALA A 334 3.53 12.26 39.47
CA ALA A 334 2.38 11.51 38.95
C ALA A 334 2.17 11.70 37.44
N GLU A 335 2.22 12.94 36.93
CA GLU A 335 2.06 13.23 35.50
C GLU A 335 3.09 12.52 34.63
N GLN A 336 4.34 12.42 35.08
CA GLN A 336 5.39 11.74 34.32
C GLN A 336 5.16 10.22 34.28
N VAL A 337 4.69 9.63 35.38
CA VAL A 337 4.37 8.20 35.42
C VAL A 337 3.18 7.89 34.51
N VAL A 338 2.12 8.72 34.59
CA VAL A 338 0.93 8.58 33.72
C VAL A 338 1.29 8.75 32.25
N ALA A 339 2.14 9.72 31.90
CA ALA A 339 2.62 9.91 30.54
C ALA A 339 3.35 8.67 30.02
N ARG A 340 4.25 8.08 30.81
CA ARG A 340 4.97 6.85 30.43
C ARG A 340 4.05 5.66 30.24
N VAL A 341 3.05 5.47 31.10
CA VAL A 341 2.04 4.40 30.93
C VAL A 341 1.24 4.64 29.65
N ARG A 342 0.88 5.89 29.36
CA ARG A 342 0.19 6.24 28.12
C ARG A 342 1.06 5.93 26.90
N ASP A 343 2.35 6.24 26.95
CA ASP A 343 3.29 5.95 25.87
C ASP A 343 3.47 4.44 25.68
N ALA A 344 3.61 3.67 26.77
CA ALA A 344 3.70 2.22 26.70
C ALA A 344 2.45 1.56 26.12
N LEU A 345 1.28 2.20 26.22
CA LEU A 345 0.05 1.72 25.61
C LEU A 345 -0.14 2.21 24.18
N LEU A 346 0.25 3.44 23.84
CA LEU A 346 -0.20 4.13 22.62
C LEU A 346 0.91 4.62 21.70
N ALA A 347 2.12 4.86 22.20
CA ALA A 347 3.18 5.47 21.41
C ALA A 347 3.68 4.49 20.33
N ALA A 348 3.95 5.02 19.13
CA ALA A 348 4.58 4.27 18.06
C ALA A 348 6.07 4.68 17.95
N PRO A 349 6.99 3.73 17.73
CA PRO A 349 6.79 2.27 17.72
C PRO A 349 6.74 1.66 19.14
N GLY A 350 6.04 0.53 19.30
CA GLY A 350 6.19 -0.35 20.46
C GLY A 350 5.10 -0.31 21.52
N GLY A 351 4.21 0.69 21.53
CA GLY A 351 3.08 0.71 22.44
C GLY A 351 2.11 -0.46 22.17
N LEU A 352 1.48 -1.03 23.21
CA LEU A 352 0.63 -2.23 23.07
C LEU A 352 -0.48 -2.08 22.01
N PHE A 353 -1.07 -0.89 21.87
CA PHE A 353 -2.10 -0.56 20.89
C PHE A 353 -1.57 0.27 19.72
N ALA A 354 -0.25 0.40 19.58
CA ALA A 354 0.35 1.01 18.41
C ALA A 354 0.04 0.16 17.16
N PRO A 355 0.02 0.77 15.95
CA PRO A 355 -0.11 0.03 14.71
C PRO A 355 0.91 -1.12 14.64
N ASN A 356 0.47 -2.26 14.10
CA ASN A 356 1.31 -3.45 13.86
C ASN A 356 1.85 -4.18 15.11
N VAL A 357 1.34 -3.87 16.31
CA VAL A 357 1.67 -4.64 17.54
C VAL A 357 0.67 -5.77 17.82
N LEU A 358 -0.63 -5.49 17.69
CA LEU A 358 -1.69 -6.49 17.82
C LEU A 358 -2.14 -6.99 16.44
N GLY A 359 -2.29 -8.30 16.33
CA GLY A 359 -2.88 -8.97 15.20
C GLY A 359 -4.35 -8.61 15.00
N LEU A 360 -4.85 -8.78 13.77
CA LEU A 360 -6.27 -8.58 13.49
C LEU A 360 -7.10 -9.64 14.22
N GLY A 361 -8.08 -9.20 15.00
CA GLY A 361 -8.94 -10.11 15.77
C GLY A 361 -8.26 -10.77 16.97
N GLU A 362 -7.03 -10.37 17.31
CA GLU A 362 -6.32 -10.89 18.47
C GLU A 362 -7.06 -10.56 19.77
N ALA A 363 -7.19 -11.56 20.64
CA ALA A 363 -7.77 -11.37 21.96
C ALA A 363 -6.83 -10.54 22.85
N VAL A 364 -7.33 -9.43 23.38
CA VAL A 364 -6.60 -8.62 24.35
C VAL A 364 -6.99 -9.03 25.76
N TYR A 365 -6.07 -9.67 26.47
CA TYR A 365 -6.27 -10.09 27.85
C TYR A 365 -5.96 -8.95 28.83
N ARG A 366 -6.77 -8.86 29.89
CA ARG A 366 -6.57 -7.90 30.98
C ARG A 366 -5.16 -7.96 31.56
N SER A 367 -4.63 -9.16 31.78
CA SER A 367 -3.29 -9.38 32.32
C SER A 367 -2.18 -8.77 31.45
N ARG A 368 -2.33 -8.76 30.11
CA ARG A 368 -1.35 -8.15 29.20
C ARG A 368 -1.36 -6.63 29.29
N VAL A 369 -2.56 -6.03 29.45
CA VAL A 369 -2.70 -4.58 29.66
C VAL A 369 -2.10 -4.19 31.02
N GLU A 370 -2.39 -4.95 32.08
CA GLU A 370 -1.82 -4.73 33.41
C GLU A 370 -0.30 -4.84 33.39
N ALA A 371 0.25 -5.90 32.78
CA ALA A 371 1.70 -6.09 32.65
C ALA A 371 2.37 -4.93 31.90
N CYS A 372 1.74 -4.39 30.85
CA CYS A 372 2.24 -3.24 30.12
C CYS A 372 2.27 -1.96 30.97
N CYS A 373 1.30 -1.81 31.88
CA CYS A 373 1.19 -0.66 32.78
C CYS A 373 2.13 -0.73 34.00
N LEU A 374 2.66 -1.90 34.36
CA LEU A 374 3.55 -2.09 35.52
C LEU A 374 4.98 -1.57 35.25
N LEU A 375 5.09 -0.26 35.08
CA LEU A 375 6.34 0.48 34.88
C LEU A 375 6.88 1.06 36.20
N PRO A 376 8.16 1.48 36.26
CA PRO A 376 8.71 2.14 37.45
C PRO A 376 7.86 3.34 37.90
N GLY A 377 7.35 3.29 39.13
CA GLY A 377 6.44 4.29 39.71
C GLY A 377 4.97 3.87 39.75
N VAL A 378 4.60 2.73 39.17
CA VAL A 378 3.26 2.12 39.28
C VAL A 378 3.33 0.96 40.27
N LEU A 379 2.59 1.06 41.37
CA LEU A 379 2.53 0.05 42.43
C LEU A 379 1.41 -0.98 42.20
N ALA A 380 0.30 -0.57 41.55
CA ALA A 380 -0.81 -1.43 41.15
C ALA A 380 -1.63 -0.79 40.01
N VAL A 381 -2.42 -1.60 39.29
CA VAL A 381 -3.22 -1.23 38.10
C VAL A 381 -4.68 -1.64 38.25
#